data_AF-A0A2V1NWS3-F1
#
_entry.id   AF-A0A2V1NWS3-F1
#
_cell.length_a   1.000
_cell.length_b   1.000
_cell.length_c   1.000
_cell.angle_alpha   90.00
_cell.angle_beta   90.00
_cell.angle_gamma   90.00
#
_symmetry.space_group_name_H-M   'P 1'
#
loop_
_entity.id
_entity.type
_entity.pdbx_description
1 polymer ?
#
loop_
_entity_poly.entity_id
_entity_poly.type
_entity_poly.pdbx_seq_one_letter_code
_entity_poly.pdbx_strand_id
1 'polypeptide(L)'
;MAIDLRQTAINPDIKEIPPTRNTQADLRAVLKDLQGNILKSHGRDHSRHLFITFRAGTKEERDKARKWLAGLAVTSAFTQREEARAYRETLATLGENGAFTPAEQRRMIEDASNVFVGVLVSAAGYRDLALGKDAMPDDPAFRDGAEKRTDLLNDPKKDQWEPGFRNTLHALVIAADDDATKRLGPLMEKLRGELKNLASHLHEETGAAMRLDAAGQWNKDAPVREHFGFVDGISQPLFFADDIDRARARQGGIDRYDPSAPLDQVLLKDPGGDRSTGYGSYFVYRKLEQNVPGFRAGEQALAKELAEHDGHQKPAPPTVVAGYTALAGAYMVGRFQDGTPVLERNEAGLGAQPNNFTFDGDVDGVRCPFQAHVRKTNPRGDKQRQFGVPLTQERSNRIVRRGISYGKVTLDPKPADGKVGLLFLCAQSSIADQFEFIQAAWANYQDFLTPHSGLDPVIGTLPQKATPPPTAVAQPWPKKYGSHNQLDFSQNPPAPMSHTFPLAVGQWVTMRGGEYFFVPSLSALKAFGKVTEV
;
A
#
# COMPACT_ATOMS: atom_id res chain seq x y z
N MET A 1 1.81 9.66 -30.40
CA MET A 1 3.15 10.12 -29.94
C MET A 1 3.39 9.57 -28.53
N ALA A 2 4.59 9.71 -27.94
CA ALA A 2 4.73 9.37 -26.52
C ALA A 2 4.02 10.42 -25.65
N ILE A 3 3.24 9.99 -24.66
CA ILE A 3 2.62 10.90 -23.70
C ILE A 3 3.67 11.58 -22.79
N ASP A 4 3.41 12.82 -22.38
CA ASP A 4 4.14 13.51 -21.32
C ASP A 4 3.77 12.92 -19.95
N LEU A 5 4.71 12.21 -19.34
CA LEU A 5 4.54 11.62 -18.02
C LEU A 5 4.57 12.65 -16.88
N ARG A 6 5.03 13.88 -17.11
CA ARG A 6 5.00 14.95 -16.10
C ARG A 6 3.62 15.57 -15.93
N GLN A 7 2.66 15.20 -16.78
CA GLN A 7 1.29 15.67 -16.64
C GLN A 7 0.65 15.11 -15.36
N THR A 8 0.03 16.01 -14.59
CA THR A 8 -0.87 15.69 -13.48
C THR A 8 -2.33 15.78 -13.93
N ALA A 9 -3.25 15.20 -13.16
CA ALA A 9 -4.70 15.33 -13.39
C ALA A 9 -5.13 14.96 -14.81
N ILE A 10 -4.76 13.76 -15.28
CA ILE A 10 -5.16 13.28 -16.61
C ILE A 10 -6.67 13.06 -16.68
N ASN A 11 -7.27 13.36 -17.84
CA ASN A 11 -8.68 13.10 -18.10
C ASN A 11 -8.85 12.44 -19.48
N PRO A 12 -9.09 11.11 -19.54
CA PRO A 12 -9.26 10.41 -20.80
C PRO A 12 -10.65 10.60 -21.44
N ASP A 13 -11.55 11.38 -20.83
CA ASP A 13 -12.94 11.54 -21.25
C ASP A 13 -13.25 12.88 -21.90
N ILE A 14 -12.38 13.88 -21.73
CA ILE A 14 -12.52 15.21 -22.32
C ILE A 14 -11.57 15.35 -23.50
N LYS A 15 -12.05 15.95 -24.60
CA LYS A 15 -11.29 16.09 -25.85
C LYS A 15 -10.09 17.02 -25.70
N GLU A 16 -10.30 18.22 -25.17
CA GLU A 16 -9.26 19.22 -24.91
C GLU A 16 -9.76 20.19 -23.82
N ILE A 17 -9.09 20.26 -22.66
CA ILE A 17 -9.08 21.50 -21.87
C ILE A 17 -7.61 21.83 -21.57
N PRO A 18 -7.11 22.99 -22.00
CA PRO A 18 -5.78 23.46 -21.64
C PRO A 18 -5.62 23.48 -20.11
N PRO A 19 -4.46 23.07 -19.56
CA PRO A 19 -3.24 22.73 -20.28
C PRO A 19 -2.95 21.22 -20.21
N THR A 20 -3.86 20.34 -20.67
CA THR A 20 -3.48 18.93 -20.82
C THR A 20 -2.43 18.80 -21.93
N ARG A 21 -1.20 18.41 -21.58
CA ARG A 21 -0.10 18.19 -22.56
C ARG A 21 -0.31 16.95 -23.41
N ASN A 22 -1.10 16.00 -22.92
CA ASN A 22 -1.49 14.79 -23.64
C ASN A 22 -2.87 14.94 -24.29
N THR A 23 -3.02 14.42 -25.50
CA THR A 23 -4.32 14.34 -26.17
C THR A 23 -5.18 13.21 -25.58
N GLN A 24 -6.50 13.33 -25.71
CA GLN A 24 -7.43 12.25 -25.34
C GLN A 24 -7.09 10.93 -26.06
N ALA A 25 -6.76 11.00 -27.35
CA ALA A 25 -6.47 9.83 -28.16
C ALA A 25 -5.22 9.10 -27.67
N ASP A 26 -4.13 9.83 -27.40
CA ASP A 26 -2.89 9.25 -26.89
C ASP A 26 -3.09 8.66 -25.48
N LEU A 27 -3.80 9.36 -24.58
CA LEU A 27 -4.10 8.83 -23.24
C LEU A 27 -4.91 7.55 -23.31
N ARG A 28 -5.96 7.49 -24.14
CA ARG A 28 -6.77 6.28 -24.31
C ARG A 28 -5.96 5.14 -24.91
N ALA A 29 -5.05 5.41 -25.85
CA ALA A 29 -4.18 4.41 -26.42
C ALA A 29 -3.25 3.80 -25.36
N VAL A 30 -2.62 4.65 -24.53
CA VAL A 30 -1.79 4.20 -23.40
C VAL A 30 -2.61 3.42 -22.38
N LEU A 31 -3.77 3.90 -21.96
CA LEU A 31 -4.59 3.21 -20.95
C LEU A 31 -5.11 1.84 -21.42
N LYS A 32 -5.28 1.63 -22.73
CA LYS A 32 -5.64 0.32 -23.29
C LYS A 32 -4.48 -0.67 -23.29
N ASP A 33 -3.24 -0.18 -23.26
CA ASP A 33 -2.03 -1.00 -23.25
C ASP A 33 -1.43 -1.14 -21.85
N LEU A 34 -1.76 -0.23 -20.93
CA LEU A 34 -1.37 -0.26 -19.53
C LEU A 34 -2.28 -1.22 -18.74
N GLN A 35 -1.71 -2.05 -17.86
CA GLN A 35 -2.52 -2.85 -16.93
C GLN A 35 -3.27 -1.99 -15.91
N GLY A 36 -4.43 -2.47 -15.47
CA GLY A 36 -5.16 -1.89 -14.35
C GLY A 36 -4.41 -2.05 -13.02
N ASN A 37 -5.03 -1.63 -11.92
CA ASN A 37 -4.48 -1.61 -10.57
C ASN A 37 -3.25 -0.70 -10.34
N ILE A 38 -2.67 -0.08 -11.38
CA ILE A 38 -1.54 0.86 -11.25
C ILE A 38 -2.06 2.26 -10.90
N LEU A 39 -2.68 2.97 -11.84
CA LEU A 39 -3.14 4.36 -11.64
C LEU A 39 -4.34 4.47 -10.68
N LYS A 40 -5.13 3.41 -10.58
CA LYS A 40 -6.26 3.30 -9.63
C LYS A 40 -6.40 1.85 -9.18
N SER A 41 -6.71 1.64 -7.91
CA SER A 41 -7.00 0.31 -7.37
C SER A 41 -8.13 -0.38 -8.16
N HIS A 42 -8.04 -1.70 -8.34
CA HIS A 42 -9.13 -2.49 -8.92
C HIS A 42 -10.41 -2.45 -8.06
N GLY A 43 -10.28 -2.12 -6.76
CA GLY A 43 -11.42 -1.81 -5.88
C GLY A 43 -12.30 -3.01 -5.51
N ARG A 44 -11.79 -4.23 -5.69
CA ARG A 44 -12.50 -5.50 -5.41
C ARG A 44 -12.19 -6.00 -4.01
N ASP A 45 -13.17 -6.63 -3.37
CA ASP A 45 -13.06 -7.05 -1.97
C ASP A 45 -12.30 -8.36 -1.74
N HIS A 46 -12.14 -9.20 -2.77
CA HIS A 46 -11.37 -10.43 -2.67
C HIS A 46 -10.31 -10.52 -3.77
N SER A 47 -9.15 -11.07 -3.41
CA SER A 47 -8.10 -11.38 -4.38
C SER A 47 -7.45 -12.74 -4.13
N ARG A 48 -6.84 -13.28 -5.18
CA ARG A 48 -5.96 -14.45 -5.16
C ARG A 48 -4.67 -14.09 -5.88
N HIS A 49 -3.55 -14.32 -5.22
CA HIS A 49 -2.22 -13.98 -5.72
C HIS A 49 -1.47 -15.28 -5.98
N LEU A 50 -1.41 -15.69 -7.24
CA LEU A 50 -0.78 -16.93 -7.67
C LEU A 50 0.65 -16.66 -8.13
N PHE A 51 1.60 -17.04 -7.29
CA PHE A 51 3.02 -17.01 -7.59
C PHE A 51 3.43 -18.28 -8.35
N ILE A 52 4.26 -18.08 -9.38
CA ILE A 52 4.58 -19.13 -10.34
C ILE A 52 6.10 -19.22 -10.50
N THR A 53 6.63 -20.43 -10.28
CA THR A 53 7.94 -20.83 -10.80
C THR A 53 7.70 -21.74 -12.00
N PHE A 54 7.97 -21.23 -13.20
CA PHE A 54 7.88 -22.03 -14.42
C PHE A 54 9.01 -23.06 -14.53
N ARG A 55 8.73 -24.20 -15.16
CA ARG A 55 9.76 -25.03 -15.77
C ARG A 55 10.36 -24.24 -16.93
N ALA A 56 11.69 -24.17 -17.00
CA ALA A 56 12.40 -23.34 -17.96
C ALA A 56 13.71 -23.98 -18.45
N GLY A 57 13.91 -25.28 -18.20
CA GLY A 57 15.15 -25.99 -18.53
C GLY A 57 15.36 -26.16 -20.04
N THR A 58 14.27 -26.26 -20.79
CA THR A 58 14.29 -26.44 -22.26
C THR A 58 13.64 -25.29 -23.00
N LYS A 59 13.98 -25.13 -24.28
CA LYS A 59 13.34 -24.15 -25.19
C LYS A 59 11.83 -24.35 -25.28
N GLU A 60 11.39 -25.61 -25.35
CA GLU A 60 9.97 -25.99 -25.38
C GLU A 60 9.21 -25.53 -24.12
N GLU A 61 9.81 -25.71 -22.94
CA GLU A 61 9.21 -25.28 -21.68
C GLU A 61 9.09 -23.75 -21.61
N ARG A 62 10.15 -23.03 -21.98
CA ARG A 62 10.14 -21.56 -22.04
C ARG A 62 9.12 -21.04 -23.04
N ASP A 63 9.02 -21.64 -24.23
CA ASP A 63 8.03 -21.26 -25.25
C ASP A 63 6.59 -21.45 -24.74
N LYS A 64 6.30 -22.58 -24.09
CA LYS A 64 4.98 -22.83 -23.50
C LYS A 64 4.65 -21.82 -22.38
N ALA A 65 5.62 -21.51 -21.50
CA ALA A 65 5.43 -20.51 -20.45
C ALA A 65 5.17 -19.11 -21.02
N ARG A 66 5.94 -18.69 -22.04
CA ARG A 66 5.74 -17.42 -22.75
C ARG A 66 4.37 -17.32 -23.42
N LYS A 67 3.94 -18.38 -24.12
CA LYS A 67 2.62 -18.44 -24.75
C LYS A 67 1.48 -18.42 -23.72
N TRP A 68 1.66 -19.07 -22.59
CA TRP A 68 0.69 -19.02 -21.49
C TRP A 68 0.54 -17.60 -20.94
N LEU A 69 1.66 -16.93 -20.62
CA LEU A 69 1.64 -15.51 -20.17
C LEU A 69 0.97 -14.59 -21.19
N ALA A 70 1.28 -14.77 -22.48
CA ALA A 70 0.70 -13.99 -23.57
C ALA A 70 -0.81 -14.25 -23.79
N GLY A 71 -1.29 -15.41 -23.36
CA GLY A 71 -2.69 -15.84 -23.51
C GLY A 71 -3.62 -15.41 -22.39
N LEU A 72 -3.10 -14.81 -21.31
CA LEU A 72 -3.92 -14.35 -20.19
C LEU A 72 -4.81 -13.17 -20.58
N ALA A 73 -6.07 -13.20 -20.14
CA ALA A 73 -7.04 -12.13 -20.32
C ALA A 73 -6.81 -11.00 -19.30
N VAL A 74 -5.70 -10.28 -19.44
CA VAL A 74 -5.29 -9.20 -18.53
C VAL A 74 -6.16 -7.97 -18.68
N THR A 75 -6.58 -7.39 -17.55
CA THR A 75 -7.43 -6.19 -17.50
C THR A 75 -6.59 -4.93 -17.72
N SER A 76 -6.90 -4.17 -18.78
CA SER A 76 -6.27 -2.86 -19.01
C SER A 76 -6.81 -1.79 -18.06
N ALA A 77 -6.04 -0.71 -17.85
CA ALA A 77 -6.47 0.45 -17.07
C ALA A 77 -7.70 1.13 -17.69
N PHE A 78 -7.81 1.12 -19.02
CA PHE A 78 -8.99 1.59 -19.74
C PHE A 78 -10.22 0.73 -19.44
N THR A 79 -10.10 -0.60 -19.58
CA THR A 79 -11.19 -1.55 -19.28
C THR A 79 -11.67 -1.39 -17.84
N GLN A 80 -10.75 -1.34 -16.87
CA GLN A 80 -11.10 -1.14 -15.47
C GLN A 80 -11.87 0.17 -15.25
N ARG A 81 -11.47 1.26 -15.92
CA ARG A 81 -12.17 2.55 -15.81
C ARG A 81 -13.61 2.46 -16.33
N GLU A 82 -13.80 1.80 -17.47
CA GLU A 82 -15.11 1.64 -18.09
C GLU A 82 -16.02 0.70 -17.28
N GLU A 83 -15.49 -0.42 -16.76
CA GLU A 83 -16.23 -1.31 -15.85
C GLU A 83 -16.66 -0.56 -14.57
N ALA A 84 -15.77 0.25 -13.99
CA ALA A 84 -16.12 1.06 -12.82
C ALA A 84 -17.18 2.12 -13.13
N ARG A 85 -17.21 2.66 -14.36
CA ARG A 85 -18.26 3.59 -14.82
C ARG A 85 -19.59 2.87 -14.95
N ALA A 86 -19.61 1.75 -15.69
CA ALA A 86 -20.80 0.92 -15.88
C ALA A 86 -21.39 0.48 -14.53
N TYR A 87 -20.55 0.07 -13.58
CA TYR A 87 -21.00 -0.30 -12.24
C TYR A 87 -21.71 0.85 -11.51
N ARG A 88 -21.18 2.08 -11.57
CA ARG A 88 -21.83 3.25 -10.94
C ARG A 88 -23.16 3.59 -11.61
N GLU A 89 -23.22 3.51 -12.94
CA GLU A 89 -24.45 3.74 -13.71
C GLU A 89 -25.53 2.68 -13.37
N THR A 90 -25.13 1.41 -13.23
CA THR A 90 -25.99 0.34 -12.76
C THR A 90 -26.51 0.64 -11.35
N LEU A 91 -25.66 1.02 -10.40
CA LEU A 91 -26.10 1.36 -9.04
C LEU A 91 -27.07 2.54 -9.01
N ALA A 92 -26.84 3.59 -9.81
CA ALA A 92 -27.76 4.71 -9.94
C ALA A 92 -29.13 4.23 -10.47
N THR A 93 -29.12 3.43 -11.53
CA THR A 93 -30.34 2.86 -12.14
C THR A 93 -31.14 2.00 -11.15
N LEU A 94 -30.45 1.19 -10.34
CA LEU A 94 -31.08 0.37 -9.30
C LEU A 94 -31.64 1.21 -8.15
N GLY A 95 -31.00 2.33 -7.81
CA GLY A 95 -31.47 3.26 -6.78
C GLY A 95 -32.70 4.05 -7.19
N GLU A 96 -32.84 4.38 -8.48
CA GLU A 96 -33.97 5.13 -9.03
C GLU A 96 -35.20 4.25 -9.30
N ASN A 97 -35.02 2.96 -9.56
CA ASN A 97 -36.08 2.04 -9.96
C ASN A 97 -36.29 0.90 -8.93
N GLY A 98 -37.32 1.01 -8.10
CA GLY A 98 -37.66 -0.01 -7.09
C GLY A 98 -38.29 -1.31 -7.63
N ALA A 99 -38.36 -1.50 -8.95
CA ALA A 99 -39.06 -2.61 -9.59
C ALA A 99 -38.20 -3.88 -9.80
N PHE A 100 -36.89 -3.82 -9.56
CA PHE A 100 -36.00 -4.97 -9.76
C PHE A 100 -36.02 -5.93 -8.58
N THR A 101 -36.18 -7.22 -8.86
CA THR A 101 -36.02 -8.28 -7.86
C THR A 101 -34.56 -8.38 -7.39
N PRO A 102 -34.29 -8.92 -6.18
CA PRO A 102 -32.91 -9.11 -5.71
C PRO A 102 -32.03 -9.94 -6.65
N ALA A 103 -32.62 -10.88 -7.41
CA ALA A 103 -31.90 -11.68 -8.39
C ALA A 103 -31.50 -10.86 -9.61
N GLU A 104 -32.38 -10.00 -10.12
CA GLU A 104 -32.09 -9.10 -11.24
C GLU A 104 -31.04 -8.06 -10.85
N GLN A 105 -31.17 -7.44 -9.67
CA GLN A 105 -30.17 -6.51 -9.15
C GLN A 105 -28.78 -7.15 -9.10
N ARG A 106 -28.71 -8.37 -8.56
CA ARG A 106 -27.45 -9.12 -8.49
C ARG A 106 -26.87 -9.40 -9.87
N ARG A 107 -27.70 -9.84 -10.82
CA ARG A 107 -27.27 -10.11 -12.19
C ARG A 107 -26.75 -8.84 -12.89
N MET A 108 -27.46 -7.72 -12.76
CA MET A 108 -27.03 -6.44 -13.35
C MET A 108 -25.69 -5.96 -12.78
N ILE A 109 -25.49 -6.14 -11.46
CA ILE A 109 -24.21 -5.84 -10.80
C ILE A 109 -23.11 -6.80 -11.28
N GLU A 110 -23.40 -8.10 -11.37
CA GLU A 110 -22.46 -9.11 -11.84
C GLU A 110 -22.04 -8.85 -13.30
N ASP A 111 -22.98 -8.46 -14.18
CA ASP A 111 -22.75 -8.16 -15.60
C ASP A 111 -21.98 -6.84 -15.83
N ALA A 112 -21.90 -5.96 -14.83
CA ALA A 112 -21.23 -4.67 -14.96
C ALA A 112 -19.69 -4.76 -14.93
N SER A 113 -19.12 -5.90 -14.53
CA SER A 113 -17.66 -6.08 -14.48
C SER A 113 -17.23 -7.54 -14.54
N ASN A 114 -16.04 -7.79 -15.09
CA ASN A 114 -15.40 -9.10 -15.11
C ASN A 114 -14.48 -9.30 -13.91
N VAL A 115 -13.95 -10.51 -13.72
CA VAL A 115 -12.84 -10.74 -12.79
C VAL A 115 -11.64 -9.90 -13.25
N PHE A 116 -11.09 -9.09 -12.35
CA PHE A 116 -9.86 -8.36 -12.62
C PHE A 116 -8.70 -9.36 -12.68
N VAL A 117 -7.85 -9.26 -13.71
CA VAL A 117 -6.62 -10.06 -13.83
C VAL A 117 -5.44 -9.15 -14.14
N GLY A 118 -4.41 -9.21 -13.29
CA GLY A 118 -3.11 -8.55 -13.48
C GLY A 118 -1.97 -9.55 -13.51
N VAL A 119 -0.91 -9.24 -14.24
CA VAL A 119 0.28 -10.07 -14.40
C VAL A 119 1.53 -9.26 -14.10
N LEU A 120 2.39 -9.84 -13.28
CA LEU A 120 3.63 -9.27 -12.80
C LEU A 120 4.76 -10.26 -13.06
N VAL A 121 5.91 -9.77 -13.52
CA VAL A 121 7.06 -10.62 -13.88
C VAL A 121 8.31 -10.14 -13.15
N SER A 122 9.01 -11.05 -12.48
CA SER A 122 10.26 -10.74 -11.76
C SER A 122 11.44 -10.68 -12.72
N ALA A 123 12.58 -10.15 -12.29
CA ALA A 123 13.80 -10.18 -13.08
C ALA A 123 14.24 -11.63 -13.44
N ALA A 124 14.00 -12.58 -12.53
CA ALA A 124 14.21 -14.01 -12.82
C ALA A 124 13.26 -14.51 -13.92
N GLY A 125 11.99 -14.10 -13.92
CA GLY A 125 11.05 -14.42 -14.99
C GLY A 125 11.51 -13.90 -16.35
N TYR A 126 12.01 -12.66 -16.44
CA TYR A 126 12.56 -12.12 -17.69
C TYR A 126 13.74 -12.93 -18.21
N ARG A 127 14.69 -13.26 -17.32
CA ARG A 127 15.91 -13.99 -17.66
C ARG A 127 15.63 -15.45 -18.01
N ASP A 128 14.97 -16.18 -17.12
CA ASP A 128 14.86 -17.63 -17.18
C ASP A 128 13.84 -18.08 -18.24
N LEU A 129 12.82 -17.26 -18.52
CA LEU A 129 11.89 -17.50 -19.62
C LEU A 129 12.37 -16.89 -20.95
N ALA A 130 13.54 -16.24 -20.97
CA ALA A 130 14.10 -15.55 -22.12
C ALA A 130 13.03 -14.67 -22.82
N LEU A 131 12.45 -13.70 -22.11
CA LEU A 131 11.33 -12.87 -22.59
C LEU A 131 11.72 -11.85 -23.69
N GLY A 132 12.98 -11.86 -24.11
CA GLY A 132 13.53 -10.96 -25.11
C GLY A 132 14.84 -10.33 -24.63
N LYS A 133 15.82 -10.17 -25.53
CA LYS A 133 17.18 -9.73 -25.20
C LYS A 133 17.21 -8.37 -24.48
N ASP A 134 16.37 -7.44 -24.88
CA ASP A 134 16.32 -6.06 -24.37
C ASP A 134 14.97 -5.72 -23.73
N ALA A 135 14.18 -6.73 -23.36
CA ALA A 135 12.85 -6.55 -22.80
C ALA A 135 12.84 -6.32 -21.28
N MET A 136 13.93 -6.68 -20.58
CA MET A 136 14.00 -6.59 -19.12
C MET A 136 14.21 -5.14 -18.66
N PRO A 137 13.34 -4.62 -17.77
CA PRO A 137 13.54 -3.31 -17.13
C PRO A 137 14.89 -3.19 -16.40
N ASP A 138 15.35 -1.95 -16.23
CA ASP A 138 16.72 -1.65 -15.83
C ASP A 138 16.93 -1.14 -14.40
N ASP A 139 15.87 -1.02 -13.60
CA ASP A 139 15.98 -0.68 -12.17
C ASP A 139 16.89 -1.70 -11.46
N PRO A 140 17.98 -1.24 -10.80
CA PRO A 140 18.93 -2.14 -10.15
C PRO A 140 18.32 -2.99 -9.04
N ALA A 141 17.41 -2.42 -8.24
CA ALA A 141 16.78 -3.15 -7.14
C ALA A 141 15.85 -4.25 -7.68
N PHE A 142 15.09 -3.96 -8.74
CA PHE A 142 14.29 -4.97 -9.45
C PHE A 142 15.16 -6.10 -10.00
N ARG A 143 16.28 -5.77 -10.67
CA ARG A 143 17.20 -6.77 -11.23
C ARG A 143 17.84 -7.65 -10.15
N ASP A 144 18.09 -7.09 -8.98
CA ASP A 144 18.61 -7.81 -7.84
C ASP A 144 17.58 -8.74 -7.18
N GLY A 145 16.30 -8.34 -7.18
CA GLY A 145 15.22 -9.05 -6.51
C GLY A 145 15.24 -8.86 -5.00
N ALA A 146 14.11 -9.10 -4.33
CA ALA A 146 13.92 -8.75 -2.92
C ALA A 146 14.90 -9.47 -1.97
N GLU A 147 15.36 -10.68 -2.33
CA GLU A 147 16.31 -11.46 -1.54
C GLU A 147 17.60 -10.69 -1.24
N LYS A 148 18.19 -10.05 -2.26
CA LYS A 148 19.43 -9.30 -2.13
C LYS A 148 19.26 -7.98 -1.39
N ARG A 149 18.02 -7.56 -1.14
CA ARG A 149 17.69 -6.30 -0.46
C ARG A 149 17.42 -6.50 1.03
N THR A 150 17.46 -7.74 1.53
CA THR A 150 17.18 -8.06 2.93
C THR A 150 18.04 -7.28 3.91
N ASP A 151 19.33 -7.11 3.64
CA ASP A 151 20.24 -6.35 4.52
C ASP A 151 19.91 -4.85 4.53
N LEU A 152 19.52 -4.27 3.40
CA LEU A 152 19.14 -2.86 3.31
C LEU A 152 17.86 -2.58 4.11
N LEU A 153 16.91 -3.51 4.07
CA LEU A 153 15.58 -3.37 4.68
C LEU A 153 15.51 -3.90 6.11
N ASN A 154 16.61 -4.45 6.63
CA ASN A 154 16.67 -5.19 7.90
C ASN A 154 15.66 -6.35 7.96
N ASP A 155 15.41 -7.01 6.83
CA ASP A 155 14.48 -8.13 6.74
C ASP A 155 15.14 -9.46 7.18
N PRO A 156 14.32 -10.45 7.58
CA PRO A 156 14.76 -11.84 7.69
C PRO A 156 15.41 -12.32 6.39
N LYS A 157 16.42 -13.17 6.52
CA LYS A 157 17.04 -13.84 5.37
C LYS A 157 16.02 -14.76 4.69
N LYS A 158 16.22 -15.03 3.40
CA LYS A 158 15.23 -15.76 2.56
C LYS A 158 14.94 -17.17 3.07
N ASP A 159 15.89 -17.83 3.69
CA ASP A 159 15.71 -19.14 4.34
C ASP A 159 14.74 -19.10 5.54
N GLN A 160 14.54 -17.92 6.14
CA GLN A 160 13.57 -17.67 7.22
C GLN A 160 12.19 -17.26 6.71
N TRP A 161 12.04 -16.98 5.40
CA TRP A 161 10.74 -16.66 4.80
C TRP A 161 9.82 -17.88 4.82
N GLU A 162 8.52 -17.69 4.58
CA GLU A 162 7.59 -18.81 4.40
C GLU A 162 7.99 -19.64 3.18
N PRO A 163 7.78 -20.98 3.20
CA PRO A 163 8.23 -21.89 2.14
C PRO A 163 7.86 -21.45 0.72
N GLY A 164 6.68 -20.87 0.53
CA GLY A 164 6.20 -20.39 -0.77
C GLY A 164 7.02 -19.27 -1.40
N PHE A 165 7.77 -18.50 -0.61
CA PHE A 165 8.63 -17.40 -1.08
C PHE A 165 10.11 -17.76 -1.16
N ARG A 166 10.50 -19.00 -0.79
CA ARG A 166 11.90 -19.44 -0.83
C ARG A 166 12.36 -19.83 -2.24
N ASN A 167 11.42 -20.27 -3.08
CA ASN A 167 11.69 -20.61 -4.47
C ASN A 167 11.94 -19.34 -5.30
N THR A 168 12.61 -19.50 -6.45
CA THR A 168 12.66 -18.44 -7.46
C THR A 168 11.25 -18.19 -7.99
N LEU A 169 10.74 -16.97 -7.87
CA LEU A 169 9.42 -16.60 -8.39
C LEU A 169 9.62 -15.97 -9.76
N HIS A 170 8.99 -16.50 -10.82
CA HIS A 170 9.09 -15.94 -12.18
C HIS A 170 7.99 -14.94 -12.45
N ALA A 171 6.76 -15.25 -12.04
CA ALA A 171 5.60 -14.41 -12.27
C ALA A 171 4.62 -14.46 -11.09
N LEU A 172 3.79 -13.43 -11.00
CA LEU A 172 2.64 -13.34 -10.11
C LEU A 172 1.41 -12.98 -10.96
N VAL A 173 0.35 -13.78 -10.83
CA VAL A 173 -0.99 -13.46 -11.35
C VAL A 173 -1.87 -13.03 -10.19
N ILE A 174 -2.44 -11.84 -10.28
CA ILE A 174 -3.42 -11.32 -9.34
C ILE A 174 -4.79 -11.41 -9.99
N ALA A 175 -5.67 -12.24 -9.44
CA ALA A 175 -7.08 -12.28 -9.80
C ALA A 175 -7.92 -11.67 -8.67
N ALA A 176 -8.86 -10.78 -8.98
CA ALA A 176 -9.66 -10.10 -7.96
C ALA A 176 -11.13 -9.91 -8.39
N ASP A 177 -12.04 -10.09 -7.44
CA ASP A 177 -13.48 -9.97 -7.64
C ASP A 177 -14.20 -9.69 -6.31
N ASP A 178 -15.44 -9.20 -6.36
CA ASP A 178 -16.27 -9.02 -5.16
C ASP A 178 -16.94 -10.33 -4.71
N ASP A 179 -17.02 -11.34 -5.60
CA ASP A 179 -17.48 -12.69 -5.26
C ASP A 179 -16.30 -13.69 -5.32
N ALA A 180 -15.81 -14.06 -4.13
CA ALA A 180 -14.70 -15.00 -3.99
C ALA A 180 -15.02 -16.41 -4.52
N THR A 181 -16.30 -16.79 -4.60
CA THR A 181 -16.71 -18.18 -4.86
C THR A 181 -17.20 -18.41 -6.27
N LYS A 182 -18.04 -17.53 -6.82
CA LYS A 182 -18.69 -17.79 -8.11
C LYS A 182 -17.79 -17.55 -9.30
N ARG A 183 -16.92 -16.55 -9.24
CA ARG A 183 -16.07 -16.15 -10.37
C ARG A 183 -14.60 -16.38 -10.11
N LEU A 184 -14.12 -15.97 -8.92
CA LEU A 184 -12.71 -16.07 -8.58
C LEU A 184 -12.26 -17.52 -8.42
N GLY A 185 -12.99 -18.34 -7.64
CA GLY A 185 -12.68 -19.76 -7.45
C GLY A 185 -12.51 -20.55 -8.76
N PRO A 186 -13.51 -20.55 -9.67
CA PRO A 186 -13.42 -21.26 -10.95
C PRO A 186 -12.28 -20.78 -11.85
N LEU A 187 -12.00 -19.47 -11.89
CA LEU A 187 -10.86 -18.95 -12.65
C LEU A 187 -9.53 -19.49 -12.08
N MET A 188 -9.39 -19.50 -10.76
CA MET A 188 -8.16 -20.00 -10.13
C MET A 188 -7.96 -21.51 -10.33
N GLU A 189 -9.03 -22.31 -10.28
CA GLU A 189 -8.94 -23.74 -10.63
C GLU A 189 -8.49 -23.94 -12.07
N LYS A 190 -9.05 -23.16 -13.01
CA LYS A 190 -8.63 -23.19 -14.41
C LYS A 190 -7.14 -22.87 -14.56
N LEU A 191 -6.66 -21.78 -13.96
CA LEU A 191 -5.26 -21.36 -14.02
C LEU A 191 -4.32 -22.42 -13.43
N ARG A 192 -4.67 -23.01 -12.28
CA ARG A 192 -3.90 -24.11 -11.67
C ARG A 192 -3.86 -25.34 -12.58
N GLY A 193 -4.97 -25.67 -13.24
CA GLY A 193 -5.06 -26.77 -14.21
C GLY A 193 -4.11 -26.58 -15.39
N GLU A 194 -4.10 -25.38 -15.98
CA GLU A 194 -3.20 -25.02 -17.09
C GLU A 194 -1.72 -25.07 -16.68
N LEU A 195 -1.42 -24.67 -15.43
CA LEU A 195 -0.04 -24.59 -14.91
C LEU A 195 0.53 -25.93 -14.45
N LYS A 196 -0.28 -26.98 -14.25
CA LYS A 196 0.17 -28.29 -13.74
C LYS A 196 1.42 -28.84 -14.45
N ASN A 197 1.48 -28.69 -15.77
CA ASN A 197 2.59 -29.16 -16.61
C ASN A 197 3.55 -28.03 -17.04
N LEU A 198 3.31 -26.78 -16.65
CA LEU A 198 4.15 -25.63 -16.97
C LEU A 198 4.97 -25.12 -15.78
N ALA A 199 4.45 -25.26 -14.56
CA ALA A 199 5.09 -24.80 -13.34
C ALA A 199 5.81 -25.94 -12.61
N SER A 200 6.99 -25.65 -12.08
CA SER A 200 7.69 -26.50 -11.11
C SER A 200 7.20 -26.24 -9.68
N HIS A 201 6.76 -25.02 -9.39
CA HIS A 201 6.18 -24.66 -8.09
C HIS A 201 5.09 -23.61 -8.27
N LEU A 202 4.04 -23.72 -7.45
CA LEU A 202 2.97 -22.74 -7.32
C LEU A 202 2.80 -22.40 -5.84
N HIS A 203 2.64 -21.12 -5.54
CA HIS A 203 2.28 -20.63 -4.22
C HIS A 203 1.12 -19.65 -4.34
N GLU A 204 0.17 -19.68 -3.41
CA GLU A 204 -1.04 -18.86 -3.47
C GLU A 204 -1.27 -18.13 -2.15
N GLU A 205 -1.54 -16.83 -2.26
CA GLU A 205 -2.06 -16.03 -1.15
C GLU A 205 -3.51 -15.62 -1.41
N THR A 206 -4.29 -15.52 -0.35
CA THR A 206 -5.68 -15.06 -0.39
C THR A 206 -5.81 -13.72 0.32
N GLY A 207 -6.31 -12.72 -0.40
CA GLY A 207 -6.62 -11.40 0.13
C GLY A 207 -8.13 -11.20 0.34
N ALA A 208 -8.48 -10.49 1.41
CA ALA A 208 -9.83 -10.00 1.67
C ALA A 208 -9.80 -8.59 2.26
N ALA A 209 -10.63 -7.69 1.73
CA ALA A 209 -10.84 -6.37 2.29
C ALA A 209 -11.59 -6.48 3.63
N MET A 210 -11.02 -5.92 4.70
CA MET A 210 -11.68 -5.89 6.01
C MET A 210 -12.59 -4.67 6.11
N ARG A 211 -13.74 -4.72 5.44
CA ARG A 211 -14.80 -3.71 5.57
C ARG A 211 -15.51 -3.87 6.89
N LEU A 212 -14.90 -3.35 7.95
CA LEU A 212 -15.36 -3.49 9.33
C LEU A 212 -15.75 -2.14 9.90
N ASP A 213 -16.91 -2.07 10.55
CA ASP A 213 -17.33 -0.90 11.30
C ASP A 213 -16.48 -0.71 12.59
N ALA A 214 -16.83 0.28 13.40
CA ALA A 214 -16.12 0.54 14.65
C ALA A 214 -16.25 -0.59 15.69
N ALA A 215 -17.29 -1.43 15.59
CA ALA A 215 -17.49 -2.60 16.44
C ALA A 215 -16.79 -3.86 15.89
N GLY A 216 -16.10 -3.76 14.75
CA GLY A 216 -15.46 -4.89 14.10
C GLY A 216 -16.42 -5.80 13.33
N GLN A 217 -17.63 -5.33 13.02
CA GLN A 217 -18.62 -6.08 12.26
C GLN A 217 -18.53 -5.76 10.77
N TRP A 218 -18.74 -6.78 9.92
CA TRP A 218 -18.71 -6.60 8.48
C TRP A 218 -19.86 -5.71 8.01
N ASN A 219 -19.53 -4.71 7.19
CA ASN A 219 -20.50 -3.83 6.55
C ASN A 219 -19.95 -3.32 5.22
N LYS A 220 -20.70 -3.48 4.12
CA LYS A 220 -20.28 -3.08 2.77
C LYS A 220 -19.88 -1.59 2.64
N ASP A 221 -20.48 -0.72 3.44
CA ASP A 221 -20.26 0.74 3.40
C ASP A 221 -19.22 1.18 4.44
N ALA A 222 -18.75 0.27 5.28
CA ALA A 222 -17.68 0.55 6.23
C ALA A 222 -16.35 0.79 5.50
N PRO A 223 -15.49 1.65 6.06
CA PRO A 223 -14.14 1.81 5.54
C PRO A 223 -13.35 0.50 5.69
N VAL A 224 -12.37 0.32 4.79
CA VAL A 224 -11.44 -0.80 4.88
C VAL A 224 -10.45 -0.54 6.01
N ARG A 225 -10.31 -1.52 6.90
CA ARG A 225 -9.34 -1.51 8.00
C ARG A 225 -8.23 -2.52 7.76
N GLU A 226 -7.11 -2.36 8.45
CA GLU A 226 -6.12 -3.43 8.63
C GLU A 226 -6.31 -4.12 10.00
N HIS A 227 -5.50 -5.14 10.32
CA HIS A 227 -5.72 -5.98 11.50
C HIS A 227 -5.47 -5.29 12.86
N PHE A 228 -4.71 -4.18 12.91
CA PHE A 228 -4.63 -3.32 14.10
C PHE A 228 -5.85 -2.38 14.23
N GLY A 229 -6.83 -2.47 13.32
CA GLY A 229 -8.11 -1.77 13.38
C GLY A 229 -8.11 -0.35 12.83
N PHE A 230 -7.03 0.12 12.22
CA PHE A 230 -6.95 1.44 11.62
C PHE A 230 -7.50 1.43 10.20
N VAL A 231 -8.25 2.48 9.83
CA VAL A 231 -8.65 2.68 8.44
C VAL A 231 -7.39 2.88 7.58
N ASP A 232 -7.25 2.04 6.56
CA ASP A 232 -6.15 2.11 5.61
C ASP A 232 -6.61 2.62 4.23
N GLY A 233 -5.66 2.99 3.37
CA GLY A 233 -5.90 3.41 1.99
C GLY A 233 -6.35 4.86 1.82
N ILE A 234 -6.40 5.67 2.90
CA ILE A 234 -6.86 7.07 2.88
C ILE A 234 -5.99 7.96 1.98
N SER A 235 -4.68 7.99 2.24
CA SER A 235 -3.74 8.88 1.53
C SER A 235 -3.05 8.14 0.41
N GLN A 236 -3.32 8.54 -0.83
CA GLN A 236 -2.75 7.99 -2.06
C GLN A 236 -2.38 9.13 -3.02
N PRO A 237 -1.29 9.00 -3.81
CA PRO A 237 -1.09 9.81 -5.01
C PRO A 237 -2.28 9.64 -5.98
N LEU A 238 -2.81 10.75 -6.50
CA LEU A 238 -3.94 10.75 -7.44
C LEU A 238 -3.50 11.24 -8.83
N PHE A 239 -3.93 10.51 -9.86
CA PHE A 239 -3.54 10.77 -11.25
C PHE A 239 -4.68 11.28 -12.12
N PHE A 240 -5.90 10.80 -11.90
CA PHE A 240 -7.07 11.19 -12.68
C PHE A 240 -7.68 12.49 -12.16
N ALA A 241 -8.08 13.38 -13.06
CA ALA A 241 -8.73 14.64 -12.71
C ALA A 241 -9.98 14.42 -11.84
N ASP A 242 -10.82 13.44 -12.18
CA ASP A 242 -12.05 13.15 -11.43
C ASP A 242 -11.79 12.59 -10.02
N ASP A 243 -10.66 11.92 -9.80
CA ASP A 243 -10.23 11.53 -8.45
C ASP A 243 -9.79 12.74 -7.62
N ILE A 244 -9.06 13.67 -8.24
CA ILE A 244 -8.59 14.90 -7.59
C ILE A 244 -9.78 15.82 -7.27
N ASP A 245 -10.74 15.94 -8.17
CA ASP A 245 -11.96 16.72 -7.95
C ASP A 245 -12.81 16.13 -6.82
N ARG A 246 -12.93 14.80 -6.75
CA ARG A 246 -13.56 14.12 -5.60
C ARG A 246 -12.80 14.38 -4.29
N ALA A 247 -11.47 14.37 -4.32
CA ALA A 247 -10.67 14.70 -3.14
C ALA A 247 -10.88 16.16 -2.71
N ARG A 248 -10.96 17.10 -3.67
CA ARG A 248 -11.25 18.52 -3.42
C ARG A 248 -12.65 18.73 -2.84
N ALA A 249 -13.63 17.93 -3.26
CA ALA A 249 -15.00 18.01 -2.76
C ALA A 249 -15.22 17.36 -1.39
N ARG A 250 -14.26 16.56 -0.88
CA ARG A 250 -14.37 15.89 0.42
C ARG A 250 -13.91 16.77 1.57
N GLN A 251 -14.49 16.52 2.75
CA GLN A 251 -14.36 17.29 4.00
C GLN A 251 -12.91 17.69 4.30
N GLY A 252 -12.60 18.94 3.95
CA GLY A 252 -11.31 19.57 4.19
C GLY A 252 -10.69 20.19 2.94
N GLY A 253 -11.01 19.74 1.72
CA GLY A 253 -10.39 20.26 0.49
C GLY A 253 -9.02 19.63 0.19
N ILE A 254 -8.19 20.34 -0.57
CA ILE A 254 -6.80 19.93 -0.92
C ILE A 254 -5.82 21.13 -0.91
N ASP A 255 -6.22 22.23 -0.29
CA ASP A 255 -5.48 23.50 -0.21
C ASP A 255 -4.27 23.42 0.73
N ARG A 256 -4.34 22.60 1.79
CA ARG A 256 -3.20 22.32 2.68
C ARG A 256 -2.34 21.18 2.12
N TYR A 257 -2.96 20.13 1.59
CA TYR A 257 -2.26 19.01 0.98
C TYR A 257 -2.92 18.58 -0.33
N ASP A 258 -2.24 18.87 -1.44
CA ASP A 258 -2.61 18.35 -2.76
C ASP A 258 -2.16 16.89 -2.90
N PRO A 259 -3.06 15.92 -3.11
CA PRO A 259 -2.69 14.52 -3.35
C PRO A 259 -2.25 14.24 -4.80
N SER A 260 -2.33 15.22 -5.72
CA SER A 260 -1.97 15.03 -7.12
C SER A 260 -0.52 14.53 -7.30
N ALA A 261 -0.33 13.75 -8.35
CA ALA A 261 0.97 13.25 -8.76
C ALA A 261 1.09 13.19 -10.29
N PRO A 262 2.30 13.41 -10.83
CA PRO A 262 2.58 13.18 -12.25
C PRO A 262 2.61 11.67 -12.54
N LEU A 263 2.39 11.28 -13.79
CA LEU A 263 2.41 9.87 -14.19
C LEU A 263 3.78 9.22 -13.99
N ASP A 264 4.88 9.96 -14.15
CA ASP A 264 6.25 9.48 -13.92
C ASP A 264 6.55 9.13 -12.45
N GLN A 265 5.63 9.41 -11.53
CA GLN A 265 5.66 8.88 -10.15
C GLN A 265 5.52 7.35 -10.09
N VAL A 266 4.87 6.75 -11.09
CA VAL A 266 4.59 5.30 -11.12
C VAL A 266 4.79 4.64 -12.48
N LEU A 267 4.73 5.40 -13.58
CA LEU A 267 4.87 4.88 -14.93
C LEU A 267 6.28 5.11 -15.47
N LEU A 268 6.78 4.11 -16.18
CA LEU A 268 7.98 4.20 -17.01
C LEU A 268 7.75 3.45 -18.32
N LYS A 269 8.60 3.71 -19.31
CA LYS A 269 8.54 2.96 -20.56
C LYS A 269 8.81 1.49 -20.34
N ASP A 270 7.99 0.66 -20.96
CA ASP A 270 8.20 -0.79 -20.99
C ASP A 270 9.13 -1.14 -22.16
N PRO A 271 10.35 -1.65 -21.90
CA PRO A 271 11.29 -2.00 -22.96
C PRO A 271 10.78 -3.11 -23.89
N GLY A 272 9.91 -3.99 -23.39
CA GLY A 272 9.29 -5.06 -24.18
C GLY A 272 8.01 -4.65 -24.90
N GLY A 273 7.48 -3.44 -24.63
CA GLY A 273 6.19 -2.97 -25.10
C GLY A 273 6.24 -2.19 -26.41
N ASP A 274 5.06 -1.75 -26.87
CA ASP A 274 4.96 -0.83 -28.00
C ASP A 274 5.68 0.49 -27.69
N ARG A 275 6.42 1.03 -28.67
CA ARG A 275 7.23 2.25 -28.48
C ARG A 275 6.39 3.45 -28.05
N SER A 276 5.15 3.56 -28.54
CA SER A 276 4.27 4.69 -28.26
C SER A 276 3.41 4.46 -27.02
N THR A 277 2.81 3.28 -26.86
CA THR A 277 1.81 3.00 -25.80
C THR A 277 2.32 2.14 -24.65
N GLY A 278 3.45 1.45 -24.81
CA GLY A 278 4.01 0.51 -23.84
C GLY A 278 4.57 1.22 -22.61
N TYR A 279 3.81 1.19 -21.53
CA TYR A 279 4.22 1.65 -20.20
C TYR A 279 3.92 0.58 -19.16
N GLY A 280 4.77 0.52 -18.15
CA GLY A 280 4.64 -0.38 -17.02
C GLY A 280 4.99 0.32 -15.70
N SER A 281 5.08 -0.47 -14.63
CA SER A 281 5.41 0.01 -13.29
C SER A 281 6.14 -1.06 -12.51
N TYR A 282 7.06 -0.68 -11.64
CA TYR A 282 7.65 -1.60 -10.68
C TYR A 282 6.71 -1.82 -9.51
N PHE A 283 6.57 -3.07 -9.09
CA PHE A 283 5.74 -3.50 -7.98
C PHE A 283 6.56 -4.21 -6.92
N VAL A 284 6.41 -3.77 -5.68
CA VAL A 284 6.96 -4.44 -4.51
C VAL A 284 5.85 -5.26 -3.89
N TYR A 285 6.09 -6.55 -3.64
CA TYR A 285 5.20 -7.42 -2.89
C TYR A 285 5.86 -7.84 -1.57
N ARG A 286 5.15 -7.71 -0.46
CA ARG A 286 5.59 -8.17 0.87
C ARG A 286 4.44 -8.79 1.63
N LYS A 287 4.62 -10.02 2.13
CA LYS A 287 3.71 -10.60 3.12
C LYS A 287 4.16 -10.14 4.51
N LEU A 288 3.34 -9.33 5.16
CA LEU A 288 3.62 -8.71 6.45
C LEU A 288 2.68 -9.28 7.51
N GLU A 289 3.19 -10.19 8.34
CA GLU A 289 2.43 -10.76 9.47
C GLU A 289 2.26 -9.71 10.57
N GLN A 290 1.05 -9.61 11.12
CA GLN A 290 0.70 -8.64 12.15
C GLN A 290 0.46 -9.34 13.50
N ASN A 291 1.25 -8.99 14.51
CA ASN A 291 1.05 -9.42 15.90
C ASN A 291 0.06 -8.46 16.59
N VAL A 292 -1.24 -8.67 16.35
CA VAL A 292 -2.31 -7.83 16.91
C VAL A 292 -2.28 -7.78 18.45
N PRO A 293 -2.16 -8.91 19.19
CA PRO A 293 -2.08 -8.85 20.65
C PRO A 293 -0.87 -8.06 21.16
N GLY A 294 0.29 -8.20 20.50
CA GLY A 294 1.49 -7.44 20.83
C GLY A 294 1.30 -5.94 20.62
N PHE A 295 0.73 -5.55 19.47
CA PHE A 295 0.41 -4.16 19.17
C PHE A 295 -0.53 -3.55 20.22
N ARG A 296 -1.60 -4.26 20.59
CA ARG A 296 -2.54 -3.82 21.65
C ARG A 296 -1.87 -3.65 23.01
N ALA A 297 -0.95 -4.55 23.37
CA ALA A 297 -0.18 -4.42 24.60
C ALA A 297 0.71 -3.17 24.58
N GLY A 298 1.29 -2.85 23.42
CA GLY A 298 2.05 -1.61 23.20
C GLY A 298 1.19 -0.35 23.36
N GLU A 299 -0.02 -0.33 22.76
CA GLU A 299 -0.98 0.76 22.94
C GLU A 299 -1.35 0.97 24.42
N GLN A 300 -1.63 -0.12 25.15
CA GLN A 300 -1.97 -0.06 26.57
C GLN A 300 -0.81 0.45 27.44
N ALA A 301 0.42 0.01 27.15
CA ALA A 301 1.60 0.48 27.86
C ALA A 301 1.82 1.99 27.66
N LEU A 302 1.71 2.46 26.42
CA LEU A 302 1.82 3.89 26.10
C LEU A 302 0.66 4.70 26.72
N ALA A 303 -0.57 4.19 26.65
CA ALA A 303 -1.75 4.84 27.22
C ALA A 303 -1.62 5.07 28.73
N LYS A 304 -1.05 4.09 29.44
CA LYS A 304 -0.80 4.18 30.88
C LYS A 304 0.15 5.35 31.20
N GLU A 305 1.28 5.45 30.52
CA GLU A 305 2.25 6.54 30.72
C GLU A 305 1.66 7.90 30.34
N LEU A 306 0.88 7.99 29.25
CA LEU A 306 0.20 9.22 28.85
C LEU A 306 -0.78 9.71 29.93
N ALA A 307 -1.58 8.81 30.49
CA ALA A 307 -2.53 9.14 31.55
C ALA A 307 -1.81 9.64 32.82
N GLU A 308 -0.70 9.00 33.19
CA GLU A 308 0.14 9.41 34.33
C GLU A 308 0.75 10.80 34.10
N HIS A 309 1.28 11.06 32.91
CA HIS A 309 1.87 12.34 32.56
C HIS A 309 0.87 13.49 32.43
N ASP A 310 -0.41 13.21 32.14
CA ASP A 310 -1.48 14.21 32.17
C ASP A 310 -2.15 14.35 33.56
N GLY A 311 -1.59 13.71 34.59
CA GLY A 311 -1.99 13.91 35.99
C GLY A 311 -3.18 13.07 36.45
N HIS A 312 -3.56 12.02 35.72
CA HIS A 312 -4.62 11.11 36.16
C HIS A 312 -4.10 10.11 37.21
N GLN A 313 -4.87 9.93 38.29
CA GLN A 313 -4.55 8.99 39.38
C GLN A 313 -4.76 7.52 38.97
N LYS A 314 -4.05 6.60 39.63
CA LYS A 314 -4.23 5.15 39.48
C LYS A 314 -5.27 4.61 40.48
N PRO A 315 -6.30 3.84 40.06
CA PRO A 315 -6.67 3.53 38.68
C PRO A 315 -7.52 4.66 38.05
N ALA A 316 -7.25 5.00 36.79
CA ALA A 316 -8.07 5.96 36.05
C ALA A 316 -9.42 5.33 35.66
N PRO A 317 -10.51 6.13 35.52
CA PRO A 317 -11.80 5.63 35.04
C PRO A 317 -11.68 4.92 33.67
N PRO A 318 -12.51 3.89 33.37
CA PRO A 318 -12.41 3.14 32.11
C PRO A 318 -12.51 4.01 30.85
N THR A 319 -13.32 5.07 30.87
CA THR A 319 -13.46 6.03 29.76
C THR A 319 -12.18 6.82 29.52
N VAL A 320 -11.48 7.20 30.60
CA VAL A 320 -10.18 7.87 30.52
C VAL A 320 -9.14 6.92 29.93
N VAL A 321 -9.10 5.67 30.39
CA VAL A 321 -8.20 4.63 29.85
C VAL A 321 -8.47 4.39 28.35
N ALA A 322 -9.73 4.32 27.94
CA ALA A 322 -10.11 4.14 26.53
C ALA A 322 -9.66 5.32 25.67
N GLY A 323 -9.81 6.55 26.15
CA GLY A 323 -9.33 7.75 25.46
C GLY A 323 -7.81 7.75 25.24
N TYR A 324 -7.03 7.44 26.28
CA TYR A 324 -5.57 7.34 26.16
C TYR A 324 -5.10 6.16 25.32
N THR A 325 -5.85 5.05 25.29
CA THR A 325 -5.56 3.91 24.41
C THR A 325 -5.75 4.31 22.94
N ALA A 326 -6.84 5.03 22.63
CA ALA A 326 -7.07 5.56 21.29
C ALA A 326 -5.99 6.58 20.89
N LEU A 327 -5.58 7.46 21.81
CA LEU A 327 -4.51 8.43 21.57
C LEU A 327 -3.14 7.75 21.38
N ALA A 328 -2.83 6.73 22.16
CA ALA A 328 -1.59 5.95 22.03
C ALA A 328 -1.47 5.30 20.65
N GLY A 329 -2.53 4.62 20.20
CA GLY A 329 -2.62 4.09 18.85
C GLY A 329 -2.49 5.18 17.78
N ALA A 330 -3.13 6.33 18.00
CA ALA A 330 -3.04 7.48 17.12
C ALA A 330 -1.64 8.14 17.10
N TYR A 331 -0.87 8.07 18.18
CA TYR A 331 0.54 8.48 18.20
C TYR A 331 1.43 7.50 17.45
N MET A 332 1.16 6.19 17.54
CA MET A 332 1.92 5.18 16.79
C MET A 332 1.66 5.30 15.28
N VAL A 333 0.41 5.46 14.86
CA VAL A 333 0.03 5.47 13.44
C VAL A 333 0.03 6.88 12.84
N GLY A 334 -0.27 7.90 13.64
CA GLY A 334 -0.54 9.28 13.25
C GLY A 334 -2.00 9.55 12.86
N ARG A 335 -2.87 8.55 13.05
CA ARG A 335 -4.32 8.64 12.89
C ARG A 335 -5.01 7.75 13.92
N PHE A 336 -6.16 8.16 14.40
CA PHE A 336 -7.08 7.29 15.13
C PHE A 336 -7.59 6.18 14.22
N GLN A 337 -8.16 5.15 14.83
CA GLN A 337 -8.68 3.99 14.11
C GLN A 337 -9.75 4.35 13.08
N ASP A 338 -10.54 5.41 13.27
CA ASP A 338 -11.55 5.88 12.31
C ASP A 338 -10.98 6.67 11.12
N GLY A 339 -9.67 6.95 11.13
CA GLY A 339 -8.97 7.74 10.13
C GLY A 339 -8.76 9.21 10.51
N THR A 340 -9.25 9.67 11.67
CA THR A 340 -9.03 11.04 12.18
C THR A 340 -7.52 11.30 12.35
N PRO A 341 -6.93 12.34 11.73
CA PRO A 341 -5.53 12.70 11.93
C PRO A 341 -5.27 13.16 13.36
N VAL A 342 -4.28 12.56 14.03
CA VAL A 342 -3.94 12.94 15.42
C VAL A 342 -3.39 14.37 15.51
N LEU A 343 -2.86 14.90 14.40
CA LEU A 343 -2.43 16.29 14.29
C LEU A 343 -3.55 17.31 14.61
N GLU A 344 -4.79 16.99 14.20
CA GLU A 344 -5.91 17.95 14.24
C GLU A 344 -6.59 17.97 15.61
N ARG A 345 -6.62 16.83 16.31
CA ARG A 345 -7.25 16.68 17.62
C ARG A 345 -6.74 15.44 18.37
N ASN A 346 -7.01 15.38 19.67
CA ASN A 346 -6.63 14.28 20.56
C ASN A 346 -7.70 13.18 20.73
N GLU A 347 -8.75 13.19 19.91
CA GLU A 347 -9.84 12.21 19.95
C GLU A 347 -10.32 11.84 18.55
N ALA A 348 -10.89 10.64 18.39
CA ALA A 348 -11.53 10.22 17.14
C ALA A 348 -12.82 11.02 16.86
N GLY A 349 -13.36 10.92 15.64
CA GLY A 349 -14.71 11.40 15.32
C GLY A 349 -14.80 12.51 14.30
N LEU A 350 -13.75 12.83 13.53
CA LEU A 350 -13.91 13.75 12.38
C LEU A 350 -14.75 13.14 11.26
N GLY A 351 -14.91 11.82 11.22
CA GLY A 351 -15.61 11.13 10.13
C GLY A 351 -14.90 11.32 8.79
N ALA A 352 -15.43 10.74 7.71
CA ALA A 352 -15.00 10.92 6.31
C ALA A 352 -13.49 10.80 5.96
N GLN A 353 -12.64 10.40 6.91
CA GLN A 353 -11.20 10.21 6.79
C GLN A 353 -10.47 11.41 6.15
N PRO A 354 -10.45 12.60 6.79
CA PRO A 354 -9.87 13.79 6.18
C PRO A 354 -8.37 13.59 5.92
N ASN A 355 -7.90 14.17 4.80
CA ASN A 355 -6.51 14.06 4.37
C ASN A 355 -5.85 15.41 4.08
N ASN A 356 -6.58 16.52 4.20
CA ASN A 356 -6.09 17.86 3.89
C ASN A 356 -5.33 18.47 5.07
N PHE A 357 -4.14 18.00 5.38
CA PHE A 357 -3.27 18.56 6.42
C PHE A 357 -1.79 18.41 6.07
N THR A 358 -0.96 19.29 6.64
CA THR A 358 0.50 19.22 6.67
C THR A 358 0.97 19.29 8.11
N PHE A 359 2.27 19.08 8.38
CA PHE A 359 2.79 19.20 9.75
C PHE A 359 3.33 20.60 10.09
N ASP A 360 2.96 21.63 9.32
CA ASP A 360 3.43 23.01 9.51
C ASP A 360 3.03 23.59 10.87
N GLY A 361 1.87 23.17 11.40
CA GLY A 361 1.36 23.59 12.70
C GLY A 361 1.84 22.73 13.88
N ASP A 362 2.74 21.78 13.66
CA ASP A 362 3.23 20.82 14.66
C ASP A 362 4.73 20.52 14.43
N VAL A 363 5.50 21.60 14.35
CA VAL A 363 6.94 21.57 14.03
C VAL A 363 7.77 20.80 15.06
N ASP A 364 7.30 20.71 16.31
CA ASP A 364 7.97 20.01 17.41
C ASP A 364 7.39 18.60 17.66
N GLY A 365 6.38 18.18 16.89
CA GLY A 365 5.78 16.84 17.01
C GLY A 365 5.01 16.59 18.32
N VAL A 366 4.49 17.65 18.96
CA VAL A 366 3.73 17.57 20.22
C VAL A 366 2.30 17.08 20.03
N ARG A 367 1.78 17.06 18.80
CA ARG A 367 0.47 16.47 18.45
C ARG A 367 0.60 15.17 17.69
N CYS A 368 1.35 15.17 16.59
CA CYS A 368 1.66 13.99 15.79
C CYS A 368 3.17 13.71 15.92
N PRO A 369 3.59 12.70 16.70
CA PRO A 369 5.01 12.41 16.92
C PRO A 369 5.77 12.23 15.60
N PHE A 370 7.04 12.64 15.54
CA PHE A 370 7.87 12.49 14.34
C PHE A 370 7.97 11.04 13.87
N GLN A 371 7.96 10.09 14.81
CA GLN A 371 8.02 8.67 14.53
C GLN A 371 6.67 8.05 14.15
N ALA A 372 5.56 8.79 14.20
CA ALA A 372 4.26 8.27 13.78
C ALA A 372 4.32 7.74 12.34
N HIS A 373 3.73 6.58 12.07
CA HIS A 373 3.84 5.88 10.79
C HIS A 373 3.54 6.77 9.58
N VAL A 374 2.42 7.52 9.61
CA VAL A 374 2.02 8.40 8.50
C VAL A 374 2.95 9.60 8.31
N ARG A 375 3.66 10.04 9.37
CA ARG A 375 4.59 11.18 9.34
C ARG A 375 5.98 10.74 8.86
N LYS A 376 6.46 9.57 9.30
CA LYS A 376 7.67 8.94 8.75
C LYS A 376 7.52 8.63 7.25
N THR A 377 6.40 8.03 6.86
CA THR A 377 6.21 7.54 5.47
C THR A 377 5.74 8.63 4.48
N ASN A 378 5.27 9.77 4.97
CA ASN A 378 4.94 10.94 4.17
C ASN A 378 5.11 12.21 5.03
N PRO A 379 6.30 12.83 5.05
CA PRO A 379 6.60 13.93 5.97
C PRO A 379 5.94 15.29 5.65
N ARG A 380 5.23 15.41 4.52
CA ARG A 380 4.44 16.58 4.10
C ARG A 380 5.10 17.94 4.41
N GLY A 381 6.37 18.07 4.02
CA GLY A 381 7.17 19.29 4.18
C GLY A 381 8.17 19.26 5.34
N ASP A 382 8.17 18.24 6.22
CA ASP A 382 9.18 18.17 7.28
C ASP A 382 10.60 18.07 6.70
N LYS A 383 10.85 17.39 5.56
CA LYS A 383 12.21 17.39 4.98
C LYS A 383 12.61 18.77 4.48
N GLN A 384 11.65 19.57 4.01
CA GLN A 384 11.92 20.95 3.62
C GLN A 384 12.32 21.78 4.83
N ARG A 385 11.58 21.66 5.94
CA ARG A 385 11.87 22.39 7.18
C ARG A 385 13.19 21.96 7.84
N GLN A 386 13.41 20.66 7.94
CA GLN A 386 14.52 20.09 8.71
C GLN A 386 15.82 20.01 7.90
N PHE A 387 15.73 19.83 6.58
CA PHE A 387 16.89 19.55 5.72
C PHE A 387 17.00 20.46 4.50
N GLY A 388 16.09 21.43 4.31
CA GLY A 388 16.07 22.30 3.13
C GLY A 388 15.75 21.58 1.82
N VAL A 389 15.24 20.35 1.88
CA VAL A 389 14.92 19.54 0.69
C VAL A 389 13.67 20.10 0.01
N PRO A 390 13.68 20.39 -1.31
CA PRO A 390 12.49 20.84 -2.02
C PRO A 390 11.31 19.90 -1.85
N LEU A 391 10.11 20.44 -1.65
CA LEU A 391 8.89 19.64 -1.48
C LEU A 391 8.62 18.71 -2.68
N THR A 392 9.01 19.13 -3.89
CA THR A 392 8.95 18.29 -5.10
C THR A 392 9.80 17.02 -4.98
N GLN A 393 10.99 17.12 -4.38
CA GLN A 393 11.90 16.00 -4.15
C GLN A 393 11.43 15.11 -2.98
N GLU A 394 10.85 15.67 -1.92
CA GLU A 394 10.22 14.83 -0.89
C GLU A 394 9.04 14.04 -1.46
N ARG A 395 8.18 14.71 -2.24
CA ARG A 395 6.98 14.10 -2.80
C ARG A 395 7.27 13.07 -3.89
N SER A 396 8.45 13.08 -4.51
CA SER A 396 8.86 12.05 -5.46
C SER A 396 9.14 10.70 -4.79
N ASN A 397 9.34 10.67 -3.47
CA ASN A 397 9.49 9.41 -2.73
C ASN A 397 8.14 8.67 -2.52
N ARG A 398 6.98 9.30 -2.82
CA ARG A 398 5.66 8.71 -2.56
C ARG A 398 5.44 7.42 -3.37
N ILE A 399 4.79 6.44 -2.74
CA ILE A 399 4.37 5.19 -3.38
C ILE A 399 2.85 5.13 -3.56
N VAL A 400 2.40 4.28 -4.48
CA VAL A 400 0.98 3.99 -4.70
C VAL A 400 0.64 2.62 -4.12
N ARG A 401 -0.08 2.58 -3.00
CA ARG A 401 -0.32 1.33 -2.25
C ARG A 401 -1.55 0.58 -2.78
N ARG A 402 -1.43 -0.74 -2.89
CA ARG A 402 -2.45 -1.70 -3.35
C ARG A 402 -2.56 -2.92 -2.44
N GLY A 403 -2.23 -2.73 -1.16
CA GLY A 403 -2.27 -3.79 -0.17
C GLY A 403 -3.69 -4.30 0.11
N ILE A 404 -3.78 -5.54 0.58
CA ILE A 404 -5.01 -6.20 1.01
C ILE A 404 -4.71 -7.15 2.17
N SER A 405 -5.61 -7.25 3.14
CA SER A 405 -5.40 -8.08 4.33
C SER A 405 -5.48 -9.58 4.00
N TYR A 406 -4.73 -10.42 4.73
CA TYR A 406 -4.82 -11.88 4.65
C TYR A 406 -5.16 -12.50 6.01
N GLY A 407 -5.62 -13.75 5.96
CA GLY A 407 -6.09 -14.48 7.15
C GLY A 407 -7.53 -14.11 7.48
N LYS A 408 -7.97 -14.40 8.70
CA LYS A 408 -9.35 -14.16 9.12
C LYS A 408 -9.68 -12.66 9.15
N VAL A 409 -10.84 -12.30 8.61
CA VAL A 409 -11.40 -10.94 8.67
C VAL A 409 -11.97 -10.72 10.08
N THR A 410 -11.16 -10.15 10.97
CA THR A 410 -11.51 -9.83 12.36
C THR A 410 -10.53 -8.80 12.93
N LEU A 411 -10.98 -7.97 13.87
CA LEU A 411 -10.11 -7.07 14.66
C LEU A 411 -9.56 -7.74 15.93
N ASP A 412 -10.05 -8.93 16.25
CA ASP A 412 -9.64 -9.75 17.40
C ASP A 412 -9.30 -11.18 16.92
N PRO A 413 -8.14 -11.35 16.25
CA PRO A 413 -7.71 -12.67 15.79
C PRO A 413 -7.26 -13.54 16.97
N LYS A 414 -7.83 -14.74 17.06
CA LYS A 414 -7.48 -15.74 18.08
C LYS A 414 -6.37 -16.66 17.58
N PRO A 415 -5.60 -17.34 18.46
CA PRO A 415 -4.59 -18.31 18.03
C PRO A 415 -5.13 -19.40 17.06
N ALA A 416 -6.39 -19.82 17.23
CA ALA A 416 -7.05 -20.79 16.36
C ALA A 416 -7.38 -20.25 14.95
N ASP A 417 -7.35 -18.92 14.75
CA ASP A 417 -7.62 -18.28 13.47
C ASP A 417 -6.39 -18.27 12.54
N GLY A 418 -5.25 -18.78 13.02
CA GLY A 418 -3.99 -18.78 12.30
C GLY A 418 -3.34 -17.41 12.26
N LYS A 419 -2.45 -17.22 11.27
CA LYS A 419 -1.73 -15.96 11.08
C LYS A 419 -2.57 -14.98 10.27
N VAL A 420 -2.47 -13.71 10.63
CA VAL A 420 -3.12 -12.59 9.95
C VAL A 420 -2.10 -11.52 9.59
N GLY A 421 -2.45 -10.67 8.64
CA GLY A 421 -1.66 -9.50 8.34
C GLY A 421 -2.00 -8.86 7.01
N LEU A 422 -1.00 -8.22 6.40
CA LEU A 422 -1.15 -7.47 5.17
C LEU A 422 -0.34 -8.10 4.04
N LEU A 423 -0.99 -8.38 2.91
CA LEU A 423 -0.30 -8.54 1.63
C LEU A 423 -0.04 -7.12 1.13
N PHE A 424 1.14 -6.60 1.45
CA PHE A 424 1.53 -5.26 1.04
C PHE A 424 1.96 -5.27 -0.42
N LEU A 425 1.35 -4.39 -1.21
CA LEU A 425 1.74 -4.12 -2.58
C LEU A 425 1.87 -2.62 -2.78
N CYS A 426 2.88 -2.18 -3.53
CA CYS A 426 2.92 -0.81 -4.02
C CYS A 426 3.52 -0.71 -5.41
N ALA A 427 3.04 0.28 -6.17
CA ALA A 427 3.51 0.67 -7.50
C ALA A 427 4.44 1.90 -7.39
N GLN A 428 5.48 1.90 -8.22
CA GLN A 428 6.48 2.97 -8.33
C GLN A 428 7.19 2.95 -9.70
N SER A 429 7.86 4.05 -10.04
CA SER A 429 8.76 4.12 -11.19
C SER A 429 10.22 3.89 -10.84
N SER A 430 10.60 4.02 -9.56
CA SER A 430 11.92 3.68 -9.00
C SER A 430 11.74 2.99 -7.65
N ILE A 431 12.23 1.75 -7.51
CA ILE A 431 12.12 1.00 -6.25
C ILE A 431 13.03 1.63 -5.18
N ALA A 432 14.25 1.98 -5.58
CA ALA A 432 15.27 2.54 -4.70
C ALA A 432 14.85 3.90 -4.14
N ASP A 433 14.27 4.78 -4.96
CA ASP A 433 13.89 6.13 -4.55
C ASP A 433 12.52 6.20 -3.86
N GLN A 434 11.74 5.12 -3.88
CA GLN A 434 10.37 5.12 -3.35
C GLN A 434 10.23 4.12 -2.21
N PHE A 435 9.88 2.86 -2.48
CA PHE A 435 9.65 1.88 -1.42
C PHE A 435 10.88 1.68 -0.51
N GLU A 436 12.06 1.44 -1.09
CA GLU A 436 13.26 1.18 -0.28
C GLU A 436 13.69 2.43 0.48
N PHE A 437 13.56 3.62 -0.12
CA PHE A 437 13.85 4.87 0.55
C PHE A 437 12.94 5.09 1.77
N ILE A 438 11.64 4.88 1.61
CA ILE A 438 10.67 4.99 2.71
C ILE A 438 11.01 3.98 3.81
N GLN A 439 11.28 2.71 3.47
CA GLN A 439 11.55 1.71 4.49
C GLN A 439 12.91 1.94 5.18
N ALA A 440 13.99 2.04 4.42
CA ALA A 440 15.36 2.06 4.96
C ALA A 440 15.77 3.44 5.48
N ALA A 441 15.52 4.51 4.71
CA ALA A 441 16.00 5.84 5.04
C ALA A 441 15.03 6.62 5.94
N TRP A 442 13.75 6.25 5.99
CA TRP A 442 12.75 6.92 6.83
C TRP A 442 12.27 6.05 8.00
N ALA A 443 11.57 4.95 7.72
CA ALA A 443 10.93 4.13 8.74
C ALA A 443 11.95 3.45 9.68
N ASN A 444 13.06 2.94 9.12
CA ASN A 444 14.12 2.27 9.87
C ASN A 444 15.12 3.22 10.53
N TYR A 445 15.15 4.50 10.13
CA TYR A 445 16.17 5.44 10.57
C TYR A 445 15.71 6.26 11.78
N GLN A 446 16.34 6.00 12.93
CA GLN A 446 15.99 6.61 14.22
C GLN A 446 16.25 8.12 14.31
N ASP A 447 17.07 8.67 13.41
CA ASP A 447 17.38 10.10 13.35
C ASP A 447 16.70 10.80 12.16
N PHE A 448 15.74 10.14 11.51
CA PHE A 448 14.98 10.74 10.41
C PHE A 448 13.87 11.67 10.91
N LEU A 449 13.82 12.85 10.26
CA LEU A 449 13.16 14.12 10.63
C LEU A 449 13.91 14.90 11.70
N THR A 450 14.15 14.32 12.87
CA THR A 450 15.01 14.93 13.89
C THR A 450 15.90 13.87 14.54
N PRO A 451 17.07 14.24 15.08
CA PRO A 451 17.90 13.34 15.87
C PRO A 451 17.10 12.68 16.98
N HIS A 452 17.27 11.37 17.15
CA HIS A 452 16.60 10.57 18.18
C HIS A 452 15.07 10.62 18.16
N SER A 453 14.45 10.94 17.01
CA SER A 453 12.99 10.85 16.82
C SER A 453 12.46 9.43 17.01
N GLY A 454 13.29 8.43 16.78
CA GLY A 454 12.94 7.02 16.97
C GLY A 454 12.52 6.34 15.67
N LEU A 455 12.16 5.07 15.83
CA LEU A 455 11.81 4.15 14.75
C LEU A 455 10.30 4.29 14.43
N ASP A 456 9.91 4.05 13.18
CA ASP A 456 8.47 3.86 12.88
C ASP A 456 7.93 2.68 13.73
N PRO A 457 6.94 2.91 14.61
CA PRO A 457 6.46 1.90 15.57
C PRO A 457 5.55 0.85 14.95
N VAL A 458 5.25 0.95 13.65
CA VAL A 458 4.41 -0.01 12.92
C VAL A 458 5.28 -0.90 12.05
N ILE A 459 6.12 -0.30 11.20
CA ILE A 459 6.89 -1.04 10.16
C ILE A 459 8.40 -0.88 10.27
N GLY A 460 8.90 -0.05 11.17
CA GLY A 460 10.33 0.17 11.30
C GLY A 460 11.01 -1.05 11.90
N THR A 461 12.14 -1.44 11.32
CA THR A 461 12.92 -2.62 11.69
C THR A 461 14.35 -2.24 11.99
N LEU A 462 14.90 -2.83 13.06
CA LEU A 462 16.31 -2.72 13.39
C LEU A 462 17.12 -3.79 12.68
N PRO A 463 18.41 -3.55 12.40
CA PRO A 463 19.29 -4.59 11.88
C PRO A 463 19.28 -5.82 12.80
N GLN A 464 19.21 -7.02 12.22
CA GLN A 464 19.21 -8.29 12.95
C GLN A 464 20.59 -8.66 13.53
N LYS A 465 21.34 -7.68 14.06
CA LYS A 465 22.69 -7.87 14.60
C LYS A 465 22.70 -8.35 16.06
N ALA A 466 21.58 -8.22 16.78
CA ALA A 466 21.44 -8.67 18.16
C ALA A 466 20.68 -10.01 18.25
N THR A 467 21.07 -10.86 19.20
CA THR A 467 20.43 -12.16 19.46
C THR A 467 20.04 -12.28 20.94
N PRO A 468 18.73 -12.31 21.29
CA PRO A 468 17.59 -12.13 20.39
C PRO A 468 17.49 -10.68 19.88
N PRO A 469 16.90 -10.44 18.70
CA PRO A 469 16.68 -9.09 18.21
C PRO A 469 15.74 -8.33 19.17
N PRO A 470 15.99 -7.03 19.42
CA PRO A 470 15.13 -6.23 20.27
C PRO A 470 13.72 -6.17 19.67
N THR A 471 12.72 -6.54 20.45
CA THR A 471 11.31 -6.51 20.06
C THR A 471 10.67 -5.14 20.23
N ALA A 472 11.38 -4.18 20.83
CA ALA A 472 10.96 -2.80 21.04
C ALA A 472 12.15 -1.84 21.14
N VAL A 473 11.92 -0.58 20.79
CA VAL A 473 12.93 0.48 20.81
C VAL A 473 12.42 1.65 21.64
N ALA A 474 13.23 2.11 22.58
CA ALA A 474 12.93 3.31 23.37
C ALA A 474 12.93 4.53 22.44
N GLN A 475 11.81 5.25 22.40
CA GLN A 475 11.64 6.44 21.56
C GLN A 475 10.80 7.49 22.28
N PRO A 476 10.92 8.78 21.92
CA PRO A 476 10.28 9.88 22.64
C PRO A 476 8.79 10.01 22.32
N TRP A 477 7.94 10.07 23.33
CA TRP A 477 6.48 10.27 23.17
C TRP A 477 6.04 11.57 23.83
N PRO A 478 5.14 12.37 23.22
CA PRO A 478 4.62 13.58 23.86
C PRO A 478 3.92 13.24 25.18
N LYS A 479 4.33 13.90 26.27
CA LYS A 479 3.73 13.70 27.60
C LYS A 479 2.28 14.14 27.67
N LYS A 480 1.97 15.24 26.98
CA LYS A 480 0.64 15.85 26.92
C LYS A 480 0.38 16.37 25.51
N TYR A 481 -0.79 16.04 24.98
CA TYR A 481 -1.17 16.42 23.62
C TYR A 481 -1.08 17.94 23.39
N GLY A 482 -0.32 18.34 22.36
CA GLY A 482 -0.21 19.73 21.93
C GLY A 482 0.53 20.66 22.89
N SER A 483 1.16 20.14 23.95
CA SER A 483 1.85 20.94 24.96
C SER A 483 3.37 20.92 24.79
N HIS A 484 3.96 22.10 24.68
CA HIS A 484 5.42 22.32 24.75
C HIS A 484 5.90 22.57 26.18
N ASN A 485 4.98 22.90 27.09
CA ASN A 485 5.31 23.46 28.39
C ASN A 485 5.33 22.39 29.48
N GLN A 486 6.52 22.06 29.96
CA GLN A 486 6.71 21.50 31.28
C GLN A 486 7.85 22.27 31.97
N LEU A 487 7.55 22.95 33.07
CA LEU A 487 8.54 23.57 33.94
C LEU A 487 8.71 22.71 35.18
N ASP A 488 9.94 22.48 35.58
CA ASP A 488 10.28 21.84 36.85
C ASP A 488 10.21 22.88 37.97
N PHE A 489 9.07 22.96 38.65
CA PHE A 489 8.87 23.85 39.79
C PHE A 489 9.60 23.38 41.07
N SER A 490 10.29 22.23 41.05
CA SER A 490 11.18 21.84 42.15
C SER A 490 12.52 22.62 42.14
N GLN A 491 12.80 23.33 41.04
CA GLN A 491 13.96 24.21 40.90
C GLN A 491 13.55 25.69 40.96
N ASN A 492 14.45 26.56 41.42
CA ASN A 492 14.25 28.01 41.45
C ASN A 492 15.44 28.74 40.76
N PRO A 493 15.24 29.37 39.60
CA PRO A 493 13.97 29.47 38.85
C PRO A 493 13.55 28.11 38.24
N PRO A 494 12.25 27.91 37.94
CA PRO A 494 11.79 26.69 37.30
C PRO A 494 12.52 26.41 35.98
N ALA A 495 13.06 25.20 35.83
CA ALA A 495 13.82 24.80 34.65
C ALA A 495 12.91 24.18 33.59
N PRO A 496 13.14 24.40 32.28
CA PRO A 496 12.44 23.67 31.22
C PRO A 496 12.68 22.17 31.32
N MET A 497 11.60 21.39 31.25
CA MET A 497 11.64 19.93 31.13
C MET A 497 11.34 19.52 29.69
N SER A 498 11.82 18.32 29.32
CA SER A 498 11.39 17.70 28.06
C SER A 498 9.88 17.56 28.01
N HIS A 499 9.26 17.97 26.90
CA HIS A 499 7.84 17.73 26.61
C HIS A 499 7.56 16.28 26.18
N THR A 500 8.60 15.46 26.05
CA THR A 500 8.51 14.02 25.77
C THR A 500 9.05 13.15 26.89
N PHE A 501 8.65 11.88 26.90
CA PHE A 501 9.21 10.83 27.75
C PHE A 501 9.62 9.62 26.89
N PRO A 502 10.68 8.88 27.27
CA PRO A 502 11.08 7.68 26.54
C PRO A 502 10.18 6.50 26.91
N LEU A 503 9.68 5.78 25.91
CA LEU A 503 9.04 4.48 26.12
C LEU A 503 9.40 3.53 24.98
N ALA A 504 9.73 2.30 25.33
CA ALA A 504 9.97 1.25 24.36
C ALA A 504 8.66 0.72 23.79
N VAL A 505 8.44 0.94 22.49
CA VAL A 505 7.27 0.40 21.77
C VAL A 505 7.76 -0.48 20.61
N GLY A 506 7.02 -1.57 20.39
CA GLY A 506 7.50 -2.77 19.73
C GLY A 506 7.54 -2.80 18.21
N GLN A 507 8.13 -3.87 17.68
CA GLN A 507 8.08 -4.32 16.29
C GLN A 507 6.98 -5.39 16.16
N TRP A 508 5.80 -4.99 15.70
CA TRP A 508 4.62 -5.85 15.64
C TRP A 508 4.32 -6.41 14.25
N VAL A 509 5.15 -6.06 13.27
CA VAL A 509 5.05 -6.51 11.90
C VAL A 509 6.27 -7.35 11.54
N THR A 510 6.06 -8.56 11.02
CA THR A 510 7.14 -9.46 10.59
C THR A 510 7.05 -9.74 9.10
N MET A 511 8.14 -9.47 8.36
CA MET A 511 8.26 -9.85 6.96
C MET A 511 8.33 -11.38 6.82
N ARG A 512 7.41 -11.95 6.04
CA ARG A 512 7.28 -13.39 5.79
C ARG A 512 7.74 -13.83 4.41
N GLY A 513 8.04 -12.88 3.53
CA GLY A 513 8.50 -13.15 2.17
C GLY A 513 7.88 -12.21 1.16
N GLY A 514 8.49 -12.13 -0.02
CA GLY A 514 8.08 -11.20 -1.05
C GLY A 514 9.02 -11.21 -2.24
N GLU A 515 8.74 -10.37 -3.21
CA GLU A 515 9.56 -10.22 -4.42
C GLU A 515 9.29 -8.87 -5.08
N TYR A 516 10.25 -8.42 -5.89
CA TYR A 516 10.10 -7.27 -6.78
C TYR A 516 9.73 -7.72 -8.18
N PHE A 517 8.70 -7.10 -8.71
CA PHE A 517 8.16 -7.38 -10.02
C PHE A 517 8.10 -6.14 -10.89
N PHE A 518 7.99 -6.35 -12.19
CA PHE A 518 7.53 -5.35 -13.13
C PHE A 518 6.16 -5.75 -13.67
N VAL A 519 5.30 -4.76 -13.86
CA VAL A 519 4.00 -4.91 -14.52
C VAL A 519 4.17 -4.55 -15.99
N PRO A 520 4.35 -5.53 -16.90
CA PRO A 520 4.49 -5.26 -18.32
C PRO A 520 3.20 -4.68 -18.92
N SER A 521 3.34 -3.93 -20.00
CA SER A 521 2.25 -3.54 -20.88
C SER A 521 1.61 -4.77 -21.55
N LEU A 522 0.36 -4.64 -22.00
CA LEU A 522 -0.36 -5.70 -22.70
C LEU A 522 0.32 -6.03 -24.04
N SER A 523 0.91 -5.04 -24.72
CA SER A 523 1.71 -5.22 -25.93
C SER A 523 2.99 -6.03 -25.65
N ALA A 524 3.67 -5.80 -24.53
CA ALA A 524 4.82 -6.62 -24.12
C ALA A 524 4.42 -8.06 -23.82
N LEU A 525 3.33 -8.28 -23.07
CA LEU A 525 2.81 -9.62 -22.81
C LEU A 525 2.55 -10.39 -24.11
N LYS A 526 1.93 -9.74 -25.10
CA LYS A 526 1.70 -10.33 -26.44
C LYS A 526 3.02 -10.61 -27.18
N ALA A 527 4.03 -9.76 -27.02
CA ALA A 527 5.33 -9.92 -27.65
C ALA A 527 6.10 -11.12 -27.06
N PHE A 528 5.99 -11.37 -25.74
CA PHE A 528 6.61 -12.52 -25.09
C PHE A 528 6.24 -13.85 -25.76
N GLY A 529 4.97 -14.04 -26.10
CA GLY A 529 4.50 -15.25 -26.79
C GLY A 529 5.04 -15.46 -28.22
N LYS A 530 5.74 -14.47 -28.79
CA LYS A 530 6.32 -14.49 -30.15
C LYS A 530 7.85 -14.55 -30.16
N VAL A 531 8.49 -14.59 -28.99
CA VAL A 531 9.95 -14.64 -28.90
C VAL A 531 10.48 -15.92 -29.51
N THR A 532 11.40 -15.79 -30.46
CA THR A 532 12.16 -16.91 -31.03
C THR A 532 13.55 -16.92 -30.43
N GLU A 533 13.86 -17.95 -29.65
CA GLU A 533 15.23 -18.16 -29.18
C GLU A 533 16.10 -18.60 -30.36
N VAL A 534 17.17 -17.85 -30.62
CA VAL A 534 18.17 -18.15 -31.65
C VAL A 534 19.07 -19.28 -31.18
#